data_AF-A0A8S3YQ18-F1
#
_entry.id   AF-A0A8S3YQ18-F1
#
_cell.length_a   1.000
_cell.length_b   1.000
_cell.length_c   1.000
_cell.angle_alpha   90.00
_cell.angle_beta   90.00
_cell.angle_gamma   90.00
#
_symmetry.space_group_name_H-M   'P 1'
#
loop_
_entity.id
_entity.type
_entity.pdbx_description
1 polymer ?
#
loop_
_entity_poly.entity_id
_entity_poly.type
_entity_poly.pdbx_seq_one_letter_code
_entity_poly.pdbx_strand_id
1 'polypeptide(L)'
;YTFPTMQSLGEDLVCVLDQLDVKQVIGLGEGAGANIIVRFAMAQPDRVLGIVLIHCTGTTAGVMESLKDKVMNWKLEQIGMNPSTEAYLCLHRFGS
;
A
#
# COMPACT_ATOMS: atom_id res chain seq x y z
N TYR A 1 -4.82 -5.93 22.14
CA TYR A 1 -3.87 -6.61 21.25
C TYR A 1 -3.44 -5.60 20.20
N THR A 2 -2.13 -5.31 20.09
CA THR A 2 -1.60 -4.29 19.17
C THR A 2 -0.95 -5.01 18.01
N PHE A 3 -1.45 -4.76 16.79
CA PHE A 3 -0.86 -5.36 15.59
C PHE A 3 0.53 -4.75 15.35
N PRO A 4 1.55 -5.58 15.04
CA PRO A 4 2.90 -5.09 14.80
C PRO A 4 2.96 -4.17 13.58
N THR A 5 3.95 -3.28 13.56
CA THR A 5 4.18 -2.45 12.38
C THR A 5 4.77 -3.29 11.24
N MET A 6 4.60 -2.86 9.98
CA MET A 6 5.21 -3.56 8.83
C MET A 6 6.73 -3.63 8.92
N GLN A 7 7.36 -2.71 9.66
CA GLN A 7 8.81 -2.75 9.90
C GLN A 7 9.16 -3.90 10.86
N SER A 8 8.50 -3.95 12.03
CA SER A 8 8.70 -5.01 13.01
C SER A 8 8.47 -6.39 12.40
N LEU A 9 7.46 -6.52 11.53
CA LEU A 9 7.18 -7.77 10.83
C LEU A 9 8.27 -8.17 9.83
N GLY A 10 8.93 -7.19 9.19
CA GLY A 10 10.08 -7.44 8.33
C GLY A 10 11.33 -7.84 9.12
N GLU A 11 11.55 -7.23 10.28
CA GLU A 11 12.66 -7.57 11.19
C GLU A 11 12.52 -8.99 11.75
N ASP A 12 11.30 -9.40 12.13
CA ASP A 12 11.03 -10.76 12.64
C ASP A 12 11.34 -11.86 11.61
N LEU A 13 11.31 -11.53 10.31
CA LEU A 13 11.63 -12.48 9.24
C LEU A 13 13.06 -13.04 9.34
N VAL A 14 14.00 -12.29 9.94
CA VAL A 14 15.36 -12.78 10.16
C VAL A 14 15.41 -13.92 11.18
N CYS A 15 14.56 -13.85 12.21
CA CYS A 15 14.47 -14.88 13.24
C CYS A 15 13.94 -16.19 12.65
N VAL A 16 13.01 -16.08 11.70
CA VAL A 16 12.50 -17.25 10.95
C VAL A 16 13.61 -17.89 10.12
N LEU A 17 14.43 -17.08 9.44
CA LEU A 17 15.55 -17.59 8.65
C LEU A 17 16.62 -18.27 9.51
N ASP A 18 16.92 -17.70 10.67
CA ASP A 18 17.88 -18.25 11.62
C ASP A 18 17.41 -19.60 12.18
N GLN A 19 16.13 -19.70 12.56
CA GLN A 19 15.53 -20.97 13.01
C GLN A 19 15.53 -22.06 11.94
N LEU A 20 15.53 -21.67 10.66
CA LEU A 20 15.57 -22.60 9.52
C LEU A 20 17.00 -22.85 9.01
N ASP A 21 18.02 -22.26 9.64
CA ASP A 21 19.43 -22.28 9.21
C ASP A 21 19.64 -21.83 7.74
N VAL A 22 18.83 -20.87 7.28
CA VAL A 22 18.88 -20.36 5.90
C VAL A 22 19.75 -19.11 5.85
N LYS A 23 20.90 -19.20 5.17
CA LYS A 23 21.85 -18.08 5.07
C LYS A 23 21.38 -16.94 4.17
N GLN A 24 20.70 -17.25 3.07
CA GLN A 24 20.31 -16.26 2.06
C GLN A 24 19.01 -16.68 1.38
N VAL A 25 18.18 -15.70 1.02
CA VAL A 25 16.89 -15.92 0.34
C VAL A 25 16.68 -15.02 -0.85
N ILE A 26 15.80 -15.47 -1.74
CA ILE A 26 15.16 -14.64 -2.76
C ILE A 26 13.73 -14.40 -2.31
N GLY A 27 13.37 -13.14 -2.05
CA GLY A 27 12.04 -12.77 -1.58
C GLY A 27 11.07 -12.60 -2.73
N LEU A 28 9.85 -13.12 -2.61
CA LEU A 28 8.74 -12.84 -3.53
C LEU A 28 7.58 -12.27 -2.74
N GLY A 29 7.12 -11.07 -3.11
CA GLY A 29 6.07 -10.38 -2.39
C GLY A 29 5.09 -9.70 -3.32
N GLU A 30 3.82 -9.70 -2.91
CA GLU A 30 2.75 -8.96 -3.55
C GLU A 30 2.08 -8.00 -2.54
N GLY A 31 1.74 -6.79 -2.97
CA GLY A 31 1.03 -5.81 -2.15
C GLY A 31 1.71 -5.50 -0.81
N ALA A 32 1.04 -5.81 0.31
CA ALA A 32 1.59 -5.62 1.65
C ALA A 32 2.79 -6.54 1.94
N GLY A 33 2.80 -7.75 1.38
CA GLY A 33 3.93 -8.68 1.49
C GLY A 33 5.19 -8.14 0.81
N ALA A 34 5.03 -7.43 -0.31
CA ALA A 34 6.14 -6.74 -0.98
C ALA A 34 6.76 -5.65 -0.09
N ASN A 35 5.93 -4.88 0.63
CA ASN A 35 6.40 -3.83 1.56
C ASN A 35 7.12 -4.42 2.79
N ILE A 36 6.66 -5.57 3.30
CA ILE A 36 7.35 -6.27 4.40
C ILE A 36 8.71 -6.80 3.92
N ILE A 37 8.74 -7.45 2.76
CA ILE A 37 9.97 -8.00 2.17
C ILE A 37 10.98 -6.91 1.84
N VAL A 38 10.55 -5.74 1.33
CA VAL A 38 11.48 -4.64 1.04
C VAL A 38 12.10 -4.09 2.33
N ARG A 39 11.32 -3.98 3.42
CA ARG A 39 11.83 -3.54 4.73
C ARG A 39 12.80 -4.55 5.32
N PHE A 40 12.51 -5.85 5.19
CA PHE A 40 13.43 -6.91 5.57
C PHE A 40 14.74 -6.83 4.78
N ALA A 41 14.67 -6.68 3.46
CA ALA A 41 15.85 -6.56 2.59
C ALA A 41 16.69 -5.31 2.91
N MET A 42 16.06 -4.20 3.30
CA MET A 42 16.77 -3.01 3.76
C MET A 42 17.46 -3.20 5.12
N ALA A 43 16.87 -3.98 6.03
CA ALA A 43 17.43 -4.24 7.35
C ALA A 43 18.56 -5.28 7.35
N GLN A 44 18.51 -6.25 6.43
CA GLN A 44 19.44 -7.39 6.35
C GLN A 44 19.86 -7.67 4.89
N PRO A 45 20.58 -6.75 4.22
CA PRO A 45 20.93 -6.90 2.81
C PRO A 45 21.80 -8.15 2.53
N ASP A 46 22.70 -8.54 3.45
CA ASP A 46 23.53 -9.75 3.31
C ASP A 46 22.73 -11.06 3.23
N ARG A 47 21.52 -11.06 3.80
CA ARG A 47 20.61 -12.22 3.83
C ARG A 47 19.73 -12.31 2.58
N VAL A 48 19.79 -11.34 1.66
CA VAL A 48 18.89 -11.25 0.50
C VAL A 48 19.67 -11.23 -0.80
N LEU A 49 19.51 -12.27 -1.61
CA LEU A 49 20.12 -12.36 -2.94
C LEU A 49 19.36 -11.57 -4.00
N GLY A 50 18.06 -11.39 -3.80
CA GLY A 50 17.20 -10.64 -4.70
C GLY A 50 15.76 -10.63 -4.22
N ILE A 51 14.96 -9.71 -4.75
CA ILE A 51 13.53 -9.61 -4.45
C ILE A 51 12.73 -9.42 -5.73
N VAL A 52 11.58 -10.11 -5.81
CA VAL A 52 10.59 -9.96 -6.85
C VAL A 52 9.34 -9.37 -6.20
N LEU A 53 9.03 -8.12 -6.55
CA LEU A 53 7.92 -7.38 -5.95
C LEU A 53 6.85 -7.10 -7.00
N ILE A 54 5.63 -7.55 -6.73
CA ILE A 54 4.47 -7.32 -7.59
C ILE A 54 3.52 -6.36 -6.87
N HIS A 55 3.16 -5.24 -7.54
CA HIS A 55 2.23 -4.26 -6.97
C HIS A 55 2.67 -3.70 -5.60
N CYS A 56 3.96 -3.35 -5.45
CA CYS A 56 4.50 -2.81 -4.21
C CYS A 56 4.02 -1.38 -3.94
N THR A 57 2.93 -1.23 -3.19
CA THR A 57 2.47 0.09 -2.73
C THR A 57 3.30 0.51 -1.52
N GLY A 58 4.22 1.47 -1.74
CA GLY A 58 5.18 1.97 -0.75
C GLY A 58 4.59 2.85 0.36
N THR A 59 3.33 3.25 0.27
CA THR A 59 2.65 4.04 1.30
C THR A 59 2.18 3.14 2.45
N THR A 60 2.35 3.62 3.69
CA THR A 60 1.80 2.99 4.90
C THR A 60 0.32 2.68 4.70
N ALA A 61 0.00 1.40 4.56
CA ALA A 61 -1.35 0.86 4.62
C ALA A 61 -2.33 1.49 3.60
N GLY A 62 -2.29 0.97 2.37
CA GLY A 62 -3.33 1.14 1.35
C GLY A 62 -4.75 0.70 1.77
N VAL A 63 -5.01 0.30 3.02
CA VAL A 63 -6.37 0.28 3.56
C VAL A 63 -6.94 1.69 3.69
N MET A 64 -6.18 2.72 4.07
CA MET A 64 -6.72 4.08 4.12
C MET A 64 -6.94 4.66 2.72
N GLU A 65 -6.05 4.38 1.76
CA GLU A 65 -6.26 4.76 0.35
C GLU A 65 -7.37 3.95 -0.30
N SER A 66 -7.45 2.64 -0.09
CA SER A 66 -8.57 1.81 -0.61
C SER A 66 -9.90 2.12 0.08
N LEU A 67 -9.88 2.53 1.35
CA LEU A 67 -11.06 3.05 2.06
C LEU A 67 -11.40 4.44 1.55
N LYS A 68 -10.44 5.33 1.31
CA LYS A 68 -10.68 6.64 0.69
C LYS A 68 -11.25 6.48 -0.71
N ASP A 69 -10.72 5.57 -1.51
CA ASP A 69 -11.17 5.29 -2.87
C ASP A 69 -12.57 4.68 -2.84
N LYS A 70 -12.83 3.68 -1.99
CA LYS A 70 -14.18 3.12 -1.77
C LYS A 70 -15.17 4.14 -1.22
N VAL A 71 -14.78 4.99 -0.28
CA VAL A 71 -15.62 6.06 0.31
C VAL A 71 -15.86 7.17 -0.70
N MET A 72 -14.89 7.51 -1.55
CA MET A 72 -15.03 8.48 -2.62
C MET A 72 -15.94 7.93 -3.71
N ASN A 73 -15.80 6.66 -4.08
CA ASN A 73 -16.67 5.98 -5.02
C ASN A 73 -18.10 5.85 -4.47
N TRP A 74 -18.27 5.53 -3.18
CA TRP A 74 -19.57 5.55 -2.50
C TRP A 74 -20.17 6.94 -2.37
N LYS A 75 -19.35 7.97 -2.13
CA LYS A 75 -19.80 9.37 -2.15
C LYS A 75 -20.22 9.80 -3.54
N LEU A 76 -19.56 9.33 -4.61
CA LEU A 76 -19.95 9.57 -5.99
C LEU A 76 -21.24 8.82 -6.36
N GLU A 77 -21.50 7.66 -5.74
CA GLU A 77 -22.72 6.87 -5.94
C GLU A 77 -23.92 7.39 -5.11
N GLN A 78 -23.69 7.90 -3.89
CA GLN A 78 -24.74 8.49 -3.04
C GLN A 78 -25.01 9.98 -3.32
N ILE A 79 -23.98 10.75 -3.67
CA ILE A 79 -24.13 12.11 -4.21
C ILE A 79 -24.24 11.92 -5.71
N GLY A 80 -25.44 11.52 -6.13
CA GLY A 80 -25.80 11.44 -7.53
C GLY A 80 -25.25 12.63 -8.29
N MET A 81 -24.74 12.35 -9.48
CA MET A 81 -24.39 13.29 -10.53
C MET A 81 -25.10 14.66 -10.33
N ASN A 82 -24.30 15.67 -9.99
CA ASN A 82 -24.50 17.11 -10.25
C ASN A 82 -25.17 18.00 -9.17
N PRO A 83 -24.40 18.98 -8.64
CA PRO A 83 -24.73 20.38 -8.95
C PRO A 83 -23.55 21.25 -9.42
N SER A 84 -22.30 20.78 -9.31
CA SER A 84 -21.13 21.58 -9.69
C SER A 84 -20.92 21.71 -11.20
N THR A 85 -21.35 20.74 -12.01
CA THR A 85 -21.27 20.85 -13.48
C THR A 85 -22.38 21.74 -14.02
N GLU A 86 -23.57 21.76 -13.38
CA GLU A 86 -24.62 22.76 -13.66
C GLU A 86 -24.17 24.17 -13.28
N ALA A 87 -23.54 24.35 -12.13
CA ALA A 87 -22.99 25.65 -11.73
C ALA A 87 -21.89 26.13 -12.68
N TYR A 88 -21.02 25.23 -13.16
CA TYR A 88 -19.98 25.55 -14.14
C TYR A 88 -20.55 25.91 -15.51
N LEU A 89 -21.59 25.20 -15.97
CA LEU A 89 -22.28 25.50 -17.23
C LEU A 89 -23.10 26.80 -17.17
N CYS A 90 -23.75 27.10 -16.04
CA CYS A 90 -24.44 28.38 -15.83
C CYS A 90 -23.46 29.57 -15.78
N LEU A 91 -22.34 29.43 -15.08
CA LEU A 91 -21.30 30.46 -15.01
C LEU A 91 -20.74 30.80 -16.39
N HIS A 92 -20.51 29.79 -17.24
CA HIS A 92 -20.01 30.00 -18.60
C HIS A 92 -21.08 30.56 -19.57
N ARG A 93 -22.38 30.29 -19.33
CA ARG A 93 -23.49 30.75 -20.19
C ARG A 93 -23.95 32.19 -19.87
N PHE A 94 -23.84 32.63 -18.61
CA PHE A 94 -24.30 33.95 -18.14
C PHE A 94 -23.18 34.90 -17.70
N GLY A 95 -21.91 34.47 -17.78
CA GLY A 95 -20.74 35.28 -17.48
C GLY A 95 -20.18 36.00 -18.71
N SER A 96 -20.94 36.96 -19.26
CA SER A 96 -20.41 38.09 -20.03
C SER A 96 -21.25 39.33 -19.78
#